data_AF-T0Z2D8-F1
#
_entry.id   AF-T0Z2D8-F1
#
_cell.length_a   1.000
_cell.length_b   1.000
_cell.length_c   1.000
_cell.angle_alpha   90.00
_cell.angle_beta   90.00
_cell.angle_gamma   90.00
#
_symmetry.space_group_name_H-M   'P 1'
#
loop_
_entity.id
_entity.type
_entity.pdbx_description
1 polymer ?
#
loop_
_entity_poly.entity_id
_entity_poly.type
_entity_poly.pdbx_seq_one_letter_code
_entity_poly.pdbx_strand_id
1 'polypeptide(L)'
;AHPEYIRTLATSTPIAAHVPVDFELRGCPINKGQLLEVLGAFLAERSPNLPTDSVCIECKRRGNVCVVVAHGTPCLGPVTHAGCGAICPAFHRGSTAASGRWRRRTPPP
;
A
#
# COMPACT_ATOMS: atom_id res chain seq x y z
N ALA A 1 13.10 15.08 -25.38
CA ALA A 1 13.78 15.01 -24.08
C ALA A 1 15.25 14.71 -24.36
N HIS A 2 16.18 15.45 -23.74
CA HIS A 2 17.63 15.26 -23.87
C HIS A 2 18.14 14.52 -22.61
N PRO A 3 18.16 13.17 -22.58
CA PRO A 3 18.55 12.38 -21.42
C PRO A 3 20.00 12.60 -20.94
N GLU A 4 20.85 13.19 -21.79
CA GLU A 4 22.24 13.56 -21.49
C GLU A 4 22.41 14.57 -20.34
N TYR A 5 21.35 15.27 -19.94
CA TYR A 5 21.40 16.27 -18.86
C TYR A 5 21.05 15.74 -17.47
N ILE A 6 20.67 14.48 -17.32
CA ILE A 6 20.27 13.90 -16.03
C ILE A 6 21.26 12.80 -15.63
N ARG A 7 22.11 13.09 -14.63
CA ARG A 7 22.94 12.05 -14.00
C ARG A 7 22.02 11.14 -13.18
N THR A 8 21.95 9.86 -13.56
CA THR A 8 21.15 8.85 -12.84
C THR A 8 21.98 8.18 -11.76
N LEU A 9 21.29 7.76 -10.69
CA LEU A 9 21.89 6.92 -9.65
C LEU A 9 22.16 5.52 -10.20
N ALA A 10 23.17 4.84 -9.66
CA ALA A 10 23.51 3.46 -10.03
C ALA A 10 22.40 2.45 -9.68
N THR A 11 21.58 2.75 -8.67
CA THR A 11 20.51 1.86 -8.19
C THR A 11 19.27 2.66 -7.79
N SER A 12 18.09 2.15 -8.15
CA SER A 12 16.81 2.70 -7.70
C SER A 12 16.61 2.42 -6.22
N THR A 13 16.59 3.48 -5.43
CA THR A 13 16.43 3.44 -3.97
C THR A 13 15.22 4.29 -3.56
N PRO A 14 14.55 3.96 -2.45
CA PRO A 14 13.39 4.73 -1.98
C PRO A 14 13.81 6.16 -1.59
N ILE A 15 12.88 7.11 -1.66
CA ILE A 15 13.13 8.53 -1.35
C ILE A 15 13.65 8.74 0.08
N ALA A 16 13.17 7.94 1.04
CA ALA A 16 13.62 7.95 2.43
C ALA A 16 15.11 7.59 2.61
N ALA A 17 15.78 7.05 1.59
CA ALA A 17 17.24 6.83 1.60
C ALA A 17 18.04 8.10 1.27
N HIS A 18 17.39 9.14 0.74
CA HIS A 18 18.04 10.37 0.27
C HIS A 18 17.67 11.58 1.11
N VAL A 19 16.47 11.60 1.69
CA VAL A 19 15.97 12.71 2.51
C VAL A 19 15.14 12.17 3.69
N PRO A 20 15.06 12.91 4.81
CA PRO A 20 14.09 12.62 5.85
C PRO A 20 12.66 12.70 5.29
N VAL A 21 11.83 11.71 5.61
CA VAL A 21 10.43 11.63 5.17
C VAL A 21 9.55 11.44 6.39
N ASP A 22 8.67 12.40 6.65
CA ASP A 22 7.77 12.37 7.81
C ASP A 22 6.65 11.35 7.65
N PHE A 23 6.17 11.17 6.41
CA PHE A 23 5.08 10.26 6.11
C PHE A 23 5.16 9.67 4.70
N GLU A 24 4.97 8.35 4.60
CA GLU A 24 4.87 7.63 3.33
C GLU A 24 3.47 7.05 3.13
N LEU A 25 2.75 7.52 2.10
CA LEU A 25 1.52 6.88 1.65
C LEU A 25 1.83 5.83 0.57
N ARG A 26 1.63 4.55 0.89
CA ARG A 26 1.98 3.43 0.00
C ARG A 26 0.86 3.12 -0.99
N GLY A 27 1.24 2.85 -2.24
CA GLY A 27 0.32 2.44 -3.31
C GLY A 27 0.93 2.61 -4.71
N CYS A 28 0.39 1.88 -5.69
CA CYS A 28 0.80 1.98 -7.09
C CYS A 28 -0.42 1.80 -8.05
N PRO A 29 -1.25 2.85 -8.25
CA PRO A 29 -1.22 4.14 -7.58
C PRO A 29 -1.82 4.09 -6.18
N ILE A 30 -1.63 5.16 -5.41
CA ILE A 30 -2.28 5.35 -4.11
C ILE A 30 -3.81 5.40 -4.24
N ASN A 31 -4.52 5.01 -3.18
CA ASN A 31 -5.98 5.12 -3.12
C ASN A 31 -6.41 6.56 -2.84
N LYS A 32 -7.40 7.07 -3.60
CA LYS A 32 -7.93 8.44 -3.44
C LYS A 32 -8.48 8.71 -2.05
N GLY A 33 -9.22 7.77 -1.46
CA GLY A 33 -9.78 7.92 -0.11
C GLY A 33 -8.69 8.00 0.95
N GLN A 34 -7.64 7.17 0.83
CA GLN A 34 -6.49 7.24 1.74
C GLN A 34 -5.74 8.58 1.60
N LEU A 35 -5.59 9.10 0.38
CA LEU A 35 -4.99 10.42 0.16
C LEU A 35 -5.79 11.53 0.84
N LEU A 36 -7.11 11.55 0.65
CA LEU A 36 -7.98 12.54 1.29
C LEU A 36 -7.93 12.45 2.81
N GLU A 37 -7.89 11.24 3.37
CA GLU A 37 -7.73 11.03 4.82
C GLU A 37 -6.41 11.59 5.35
N VAL A 38 -5.29 11.34 4.66
CA VAL A 38 -3.97 11.86 5.06
C VAL A 38 -3.93 13.38 5.00
N LEU A 39 -4.41 13.97 3.90
CA LEU A 39 -4.45 15.43 3.75
C LEU A 39 -5.35 16.07 4.81
N GLY A 40 -6.57 15.55 4.98
CA GLY A 40 -7.51 16.05 5.99
C GLY A 40 -7.00 15.88 7.42
N ALA A 41 -6.26 14.81 7.70
CA ALA A 41 -5.65 14.58 9.01
C ALA A 41 -4.58 15.62 9.33
N PHE A 42 -3.64 15.85 8.42
CA PHE A 42 -2.57 16.82 8.65
C PHE A 42 -3.07 18.26 8.70
N LEU A 43 -4.06 18.62 7.88
CA LEU A 43 -4.69 19.94 7.95
C LEU A 43 -5.43 20.18 9.28
N ALA A 44 -5.89 19.11 9.94
CA ALA A 44 -6.55 19.17 11.24
C ALA A 44 -5.61 18.82 12.41
N GLU A 45 -4.29 18.83 12.19
CA GLU A 45 -3.26 18.53 13.19
C GLU A 45 -3.45 17.19 13.93
N ARG A 46 -4.04 16.21 13.25
CA ARG A 46 -4.28 14.86 13.77
C ARG A 46 -3.49 13.81 13.00
N SER A 47 -3.28 12.65 13.63
CA SER A 47 -2.69 11.50 12.95
C SER A 47 -3.67 10.89 11.92
N PRO A 48 -3.21 10.52 10.70
CA PRO A 48 -4.04 9.83 9.72
C PRO A 48 -4.52 8.45 10.19
N ASN A 49 -5.80 8.16 10.01
CA ASN A 49 -6.38 6.86 10.33
C ASN A 49 -6.37 5.95 9.09
N LEU A 50 -5.22 5.31 8.85
CA LEU A 50 -5.06 4.36 7.76
C LEU A 50 -5.13 2.91 8.26
N PRO A 51 -5.60 1.96 7.43
CA PRO A 51 -5.60 0.54 7.77
C PRO A 51 -4.20 0.02 8.16
N THR A 52 -4.09 -0.50 9.37
CA THR A 52 -2.86 -1.14 9.88
C THR A 52 -2.83 -2.65 9.64
N ASP A 53 -3.90 -3.21 9.10
CA ASP A 53 -4.05 -4.62 8.80
C ASP A 53 -3.53 -5.00 7.40
N SER A 54 -3.43 -6.31 7.17
CA SER A 54 -3.18 -6.84 5.83
C SER A 54 -4.43 -6.79 4.95
N VAL A 55 -4.25 -6.84 3.63
CA VAL A 55 -5.34 -6.95 2.64
C VAL A 55 -6.29 -8.11 2.95
N CYS A 56 -5.83 -9.16 3.64
CA CYS A 56 -6.68 -10.28 4.02
C CYS A 56 -7.90 -9.86 4.86
N ILE A 57 -7.74 -8.95 5.81
CA ILE A 57 -8.85 -8.48 6.66
C ILE A 57 -9.88 -7.74 5.80
N GLU A 58 -9.42 -6.82 4.96
CA GLU A 58 -10.26 -6.09 4.01
C GLU A 58 -10.97 -7.02 3.01
N CYS A 59 -10.24 -7.99 2.45
CA CYS A 59 -10.74 -8.98 1.50
C CYS A 59 -11.86 -9.85 2.11
N LYS A 60 -11.68 -10.29 3.37
CA LYS A 60 -12.70 -11.07 4.10
C LYS A 60 -13.90 -10.23 4.50
N ARG A 61 -13.71 -8.98 4.93
CA ARG A 61 -14.80 -8.04 5.18
C ARG A 61 -15.63 -7.77 3.93
N ARG A 62 -15.01 -7.79 2.75
CA ARG A 62 -15.68 -7.65 1.45
C ARG A 62 -16.39 -8.93 0.98
N GLY A 63 -16.24 -10.07 1.69
CA GLY A 63 -16.89 -11.33 1.33
C GLY A 63 -16.26 -12.06 0.13
N ASN A 64 -15.04 -11.69 -0.26
CA ASN A 64 -14.37 -12.34 -1.38
C ASN A 64 -13.97 -13.80 -1.02
N VAL A 65 -14.23 -14.71 -1.95
CA VAL A 65 -13.74 -16.09 -1.87
C VAL A 65 -12.20 -16.08 -1.92
N CYS A 66 -11.56 -16.90 -1.08
CA CYS A 66 -10.10 -16.94 -1.02
C CYS A 66 -9.54 -17.64 -2.27
N VAL A 67 -8.92 -16.87 -3.18
CA VAL A 67 -8.35 -17.39 -4.44
C VAL A 67 -7.24 -18.42 -4.23
N VAL A 68 -6.50 -18.34 -3.11
CA VAL A 68 -5.48 -19.33 -2.76
C VAL A 68 -6.13 -20.69 -2.47
N VAL A 69 -7.22 -20.69 -1.72
CA VAL A 69 -7.90 -21.93 -1.30
C VAL A 69 -8.78 -22.48 -2.42
N ALA A 70 -9.57 -21.61 -3.06
CA ALA A 70 -10.53 -22.04 -4.08
C ALA A 70 -9.89 -22.40 -5.42
N HIS A 71 -8.76 -21.77 -5.76
CA HIS A 71 -8.16 -21.88 -7.10
C HIS A 71 -6.66 -22.18 -7.08
N GLY A 72 -6.01 -22.30 -5.92
CA GLY A 72 -4.56 -22.46 -5.84
C GLY A 72 -3.76 -21.24 -6.31
N THR A 73 -4.42 -20.09 -6.55
CA THR A 73 -3.78 -18.89 -7.13
C THR A 73 -2.87 -18.22 -6.11
N PRO A 74 -1.57 -18.01 -6.41
CA PRO A 74 -0.67 -17.27 -5.54
C PRO A 74 -1.19 -15.86 -5.24
N CYS A 75 -1.17 -15.45 -3.97
CA CYS A 75 -1.68 -14.16 -3.53
C CYS A 75 -0.78 -13.55 -2.47
N LEU A 76 -0.35 -12.30 -2.68
CA LEU A 76 0.48 -11.56 -1.72
C LEU A 76 -0.34 -10.80 -0.67
N GLY A 77 -1.67 -11.03 -0.62
CA GLY A 77 -2.58 -10.38 0.32
C GLY A 77 -2.14 -10.44 1.80
N PRO A 78 -1.64 -11.59 2.32
CA PRO A 78 -1.22 -11.71 3.72
C PRO A 78 -0.03 -10.81 4.11
N VAL A 79 0.75 -10.36 3.13
CA VAL A 79 1.96 -9.55 3.34
C VAL A 79 1.85 -8.16 2.73
N THR A 80 0.64 -7.73 2.37
CA THR A 80 0.37 -6.43 1.72
C THR A 80 -0.54 -5.57 2.58
N HIS A 81 -0.28 -4.26 2.68
CA HIS A 81 -1.13 -3.33 3.44
C HIS A 81 -2.55 -3.23 2.85
N ALA A 82 -3.58 -3.23 3.71
CA ALA A 82 -4.95 -2.94 3.31
C ALA A 82 -5.14 -1.49 2.82
N GLY A 83 -6.27 -1.23 2.17
CA GLY A 83 -6.68 0.10 1.67
C GLY A 83 -6.83 0.16 0.14
N CYS A 84 -6.57 -0.93 -0.57
CA CYS A 84 -6.82 -1.03 -2.01
C CYS A 84 -8.24 -1.53 -2.35
N GLY A 85 -9.10 -1.72 -1.35
CA GLY A 85 -10.47 -2.23 -1.53
C GLY A 85 -10.53 -3.73 -1.79
N ALA A 86 -9.41 -4.46 -1.69
CA ALA A 86 -9.30 -5.85 -2.15
C ALA A 86 -9.86 -6.04 -3.57
N ILE A 87 -9.50 -5.15 -4.51
CA ILE A 87 -10.02 -5.16 -5.87
C ILE A 87 -9.59 -6.41 -6.67
N CYS A 88 -8.34 -6.89 -6.53
CA CYS A 88 -7.88 -8.04 -7.31
C CYS A 88 -8.65 -9.33 -7.00
N PRO A 89 -8.85 -9.71 -5.71
CA PRO A 89 -9.65 -10.89 -5.38
C PRO A 89 -11.12 -10.82 -5.81
N ALA A 90 -11.69 -9.62 -5.93
CA ALA A 90 -13.05 -9.43 -6.46
C ALA A 90 -13.17 -9.83 -7.95
N PHE A 91 -12.04 -9.87 -8.66
CA PHE A 91 -11.94 -10.35 -10.05
C PHE A 91 -11.20 -11.69 -10.14
N HIS A 92 -11.23 -12.50 -9.07
CA HIS A 92 -10.60 -13.83 -9.01
C HIS A 92 -9.07 -13.84 -9.25
N ARG A 93 -8.38 -12.73 -8.95
CA ARG A 93 -6.92 -12.61 -9.06
C ARG A 93 -6.24 -12.54 -7.71
N GLY A 94 -5.02 -13.05 -7.63
CA GLY A 94 -4.13 -12.81 -6.50
C GLY A 94 -3.78 -11.32 -6.38
N SER A 95 -3.61 -10.84 -5.14
CA SER A 95 -3.07 -9.49 -4.91
C SER A 95 -1.61 -9.41 -5.36
N THR A 96 -1.26 -8.31 -6.02
CA THR A 96 0.08 -8.02 -6.56
C THR A 96 0.97 -7.20 -5.62
N ALA A 97 0.56 -6.99 -4.37
CA ALA A 97 1.29 -6.19 -3.38
C ALA A 97 1.49 -4.70 -3.71
N ALA A 98 0.67 -4.11 -4.58
CA ALA A 98 0.77 -2.70 -4.97
C ALA A 98 0.73 -1.70 -3.78
N SER A 99 0.05 -2.03 -2.69
CA SER A 99 0.02 -1.22 -1.46
C SER A 99 1.28 -1.35 -0.59
N GLY A 100 2.29 -2.09 -1.05
CA GLY A 100 3.54 -2.32 -0.34
C GLY A 100 3.42 -3.33 0.78
N ARG A 101 4.59 -3.73 1.30
CA ARG A 101 4.71 -4.78 2.33
C ARG A 101 4.04 -4.34 3.61
N TRP A 102 3.10 -5.14 4.09
CA TRP A 102 2.55 -5.08 5.43
C TRP A 102 3.59 -5.49 6.47
N ARG A 103 3.76 -4.65 7.48
CA ARG A 103 4.48 -4.96 8.72
C ARG A 103 3.54 -4.59 9.86
N ARG A 104 3.46 -5.42 10.91
CA ARG A 104 2.87 -4.97 12.18
C ARG A 104 3.67 -3.74 12.61
N ARG A 105 3.08 -2.55 12.46
CA ARG A 105 3.65 -1.34 13.04
C ARG A 105 3.59 -1.53 14.56
N THR A 106 4.72 -1.55 15.22
CA THR A 106 4.79 -1.00 16.57
C THR A 106 4.48 0.49 16.43
N PRO A 107 3.49 1.04 17.15
CA PRO A 107 3.30 2.49 17.14
C PRO A 107 4.63 3.16 17.55
N PRO A 108 4.99 4.30 16.94
CA PRO A 108 6.08 5.11 17.49
C PRO A 108 5.74 5.49 18.95
N PRO A 109 6.75 5.67 19.82
CA PRO A 109 6.53 6.13 21.19
C PRO A 109 5.83 7.49 21.24
#